data_AF-A0A5M5ZM79-F1
#
_entry.id   AF-A0A5M5ZM79-F1
#
_cell.length_a   1.000
_cell.length_b   1.000
_cell.length_c   1.000
_cell.angle_alpha   90.00
_cell.angle_beta   90.00
_cell.angle_gamma   90.00
#
_symmetry.space_group_name_H-M   'P 1'
#
loop_
_entity.id
_entity.type
_entity.pdbx_description
1 polymer ?
#
loop_
_entity_poly.entity_id
_entity_poly.type
_entity_poly.pdbx_seq_one_letter_code
_entity_poly.pdbx_strand_id
1 'polypeptide(L)'
;MSLFLDLRKHGKLAEKRNPMYEKSKFGKFWMYFMFVFWAGYLIFFGTTFAFAFDGGATEAYHVMNSGLIFVLVLDFLIRLPFQKTPTQEVKPYLLLPIKRNRLIDFLLIRSGLDGFNLFWLFLFVPFSIITVTKFYGISGVLTYCIGIWLLMVFNNYWFLLCRTLMGERIW
;
A
#
# COMPACT_ATOMS: atom_id res chain seq x y z
N MET A 1 21.25 5.66 18.95
CA MET A 1 20.27 6.17 17.96
C MET A 1 19.94 5.01 17.03
N SER A 2 18.66 4.68 16.80
CA SER A 2 18.33 3.50 15.98
C SER A 2 18.65 3.78 14.51
N LEU A 3 19.38 2.88 13.85
CA LEU A 3 19.78 2.96 12.44
C LEU A 3 18.61 3.28 11.50
N PHE A 4 17.40 2.85 11.87
CA PHE A 4 16.15 3.17 11.19
C PHE A 4 15.85 4.68 11.15
N LEU A 5 15.99 5.37 12.27
CA LEU A 5 15.72 6.82 12.37
C LEU A 5 16.75 7.64 11.59
N ASP A 6 18.01 7.21 11.60
CA ASP A 6 19.08 7.89 10.87
C ASP A 6 18.89 7.76 9.36
N LEU A 7 18.59 6.56 8.84
CA LEU A 7 18.25 6.36 7.42
C LEU A 7 17.03 7.17 6.99
N ARG A 8 16.00 7.27 7.86
CA ARG A 8 14.83 8.11 7.59
C ARG A 8 15.18 9.61 7.55
N LYS A 9 16.12 10.05 8.39
CA LYS A 9 16.63 11.43 8.40
C LYS A 9 17.43 11.73 7.13
N HIS A 10 18.27 10.80 6.67
CA HIS A 10 19.00 10.92 5.39
C HIS A 10 18.05 11.12 4.22
N GLY A 11 16.96 10.35 4.13
CA GLY A 11 15.94 10.53 3.08
C GLY A 11 15.31 11.94 3.09
N LYS A 12 14.93 12.45 4.27
CA LYS A 12 14.39 13.82 4.40
C LYS A 12 15.40 14.91 4.01
N LEU A 13 16.68 14.73 4.36
CA LEU A 13 17.74 15.68 4.02
C LEU A 13 18.07 15.65 2.54
N ALA A 14 18.09 14.47 1.91
CA ALA A 14 18.31 14.32 0.48
C ALA A 14 17.23 15.06 -0.34
N GLU A 15 15.98 14.97 0.10
CA GLU A 15 14.87 15.68 -0.54
C GLU A 15 15.02 17.21 -0.43
N LYS A 16 15.38 17.73 0.74
CA LYS A 16 15.60 19.17 0.95
C LYS A 16 16.77 19.75 0.15
N ARG A 17 17.79 18.94 -0.12
CA ARG A 17 18.99 19.34 -0.87
C ARG A 17 18.80 19.27 -2.39
N ASN A 18 17.68 18.74 -2.87
CA ASN A 18 17.43 18.60 -4.30
C ASN A 18 17.18 19.99 -4.93
N PRO A 19 17.89 20.38 -6.00
CA PRO A 19 17.69 21.69 -6.67
C PRO A 19 16.26 21.88 -7.19
N MET A 20 15.51 20.79 -7.39
CA MET A 20 14.11 20.80 -7.81
C MET A 20 13.10 20.86 -6.63
N TYR A 21 13.56 21.08 -5.40
CA TYR A 21 12.73 21.01 -4.19
C TYR A 21 11.53 21.97 -4.23
N GLU A 22 11.71 23.21 -4.71
CA GLU A 22 10.63 24.18 -4.78
C GLU A 22 9.55 23.78 -5.78
N LYS A 23 9.94 23.28 -6.97
CA LYS A 23 8.98 22.73 -7.95
C LYS A 23 8.29 21.46 -7.43
N SER A 24 8.96 20.69 -6.57
CA SER A 24 8.37 19.50 -5.95
C SER A 24 7.24 19.83 -4.95
N LYS A 25 7.21 21.03 -4.36
CA LYS A 25 6.15 21.42 -3.40
C LYS A 25 4.77 21.40 -4.06
N PHE A 26 4.67 21.93 -5.28
CA PHE A 26 3.44 21.89 -6.06
C PHE A 26 3.03 20.45 -6.40
N GLY A 27 4.00 19.62 -6.83
CA GLY A 27 3.75 18.20 -7.08
C GLY A 27 3.29 17.43 -5.84
N LYS A 28 3.82 17.73 -4.65
CA LYS A 28 3.36 17.14 -3.39
C LYS A 28 1.95 17.55 -3.05
N PHE A 29 1.61 18.83 -3.19
CA PHE A 29 0.24 19.31 -3.00
C PHE A 29 -0.73 18.55 -3.90
N TRP A 30 -0.41 18.45 -5.20
CA TRP A 30 -1.24 17.72 -6.16
C TRP A 30 -1.36 16.23 -5.83
N MET A 31 -0.27 15.60 -5.38
CA MET A 31 -0.27 14.20 -4.95
C MET A 31 -1.17 13.96 -3.73
N TYR A 32 -1.10 14.83 -2.71
CA TYR A 32 -1.99 14.73 -1.55
C TYR A 32 -3.45 14.98 -1.92
N PHE A 33 -3.72 15.98 -2.76
CA PHE A 33 -5.06 16.28 -3.26
C PHE A 33 -5.66 15.08 -4.02
N MET A 34 -4.88 14.48 -4.93
CA MET A 34 -5.29 13.30 -5.66
C MET A 34 -5.50 12.10 -4.73
N PHE A 35 -4.65 11.90 -3.73
CA PHE A 35 -4.82 10.84 -2.75
C PHE A 35 -6.14 10.97 -1.98
N VAL A 36 -6.47 12.18 -1.51
CA VAL A 36 -7.74 12.43 -0.79
C VAL A 36 -8.94 12.23 -1.71
N PHE A 37 -8.86 12.71 -2.95
CA PHE A 37 -9.92 12.51 -3.96
C PHE A 37 -10.19 11.02 -4.21
N TRP A 38 -9.14 10.23 -4.45
CA TRP A 38 -9.26 8.79 -4.66
C TRP A 38 -9.75 8.05 -3.41
N ALA A 39 -9.31 8.44 -2.21
CA ALA A 39 -9.80 7.86 -0.97
C ALA A 39 -11.31 8.10 -0.79
N GLY A 40 -11.79 9.32 -1.08
CA GLY A 40 -13.22 9.64 -1.05
C GLY A 40 -14.03 8.84 -2.07
N TYR A 41 -13.49 8.70 -3.30
CA TYR A 41 -14.11 7.88 -4.35
C TYR A 41 -14.21 6.40 -3.94
N LEU A 42 -13.15 5.83 -3.36
CA LEU A 42 -13.16 4.45 -2.89
C LEU A 42 -14.16 4.21 -1.76
N ILE A 43 -14.31 5.17 -0.83
CA ILE A 43 -15.33 5.08 0.22
C ILE A 43 -16.73 5.08 -0.39
N PHE A 44 -16.98 5.97 -1.35
CA PHE A 44 -18.26 6.04 -2.07
C PHE A 44 -18.58 4.74 -2.83
N PHE A 45 -17.59 4.14 -3.47
CA PHE A 45 -17.75 2.83 -4.10
C PHE A 45 -18.00 1.73 -3.08
N GLY A 46 -17.26 1.73 -1.97
CA GLY A 46 -17.43 0.76 -0.89
C GLY A 46 -18.84 0.76 -0.30
N THR A 47 -19.44 1.93 -0.09
CA THR A 47 -20.82 2.06 0.39
C THR A 47 -21.83 1.66 -0.69
N THR A 48 -21.64 2.12 -1.93
CA THR A 48 -22.54 1.79 -3.05
C THR A 48 -22.59 0.29 -3.32
N PHE A 49 -21.43 -0.40 -3.29
CA PHE A 49 -21.39 -1.86 -3.40
C PHE A 49 -22.12 -2.54 -2.24
N ALA A 50 -21.97 -2.04 -1.01
CA ALA A 50 -22.68 -2.61 0.13
C ALA A 50 -24.21 -2.55 -0.03
N PHE A 51 -24.75 -1.45 -0.57
CA PHE A 51 -26.18 -1.32 -0.85
C PHE A 51 -26.63 -2.11 -2.08
N ALA A 52 -25.83 -2.15 -3.14
CA ALA A 52 -26.16 -2.89 -4.36
C ALA A 52 -26.32 -4.40 -4.13
N PHE A 53 -25.59 -4.95 -3.16
CA PHE A 53 -25.64 -6.38 -2.83
C PHE A 53 -26.61 -6.73 -1.69
N ASP A 54 -27.31 -5.76 -1.08
CA ASP A 54 -28.27 -6.00 0.02
C ASP A 54 -29.56 -6.73 -0.45
N GLY A 55 -29.74 -6.93 -1.76
CA GLY A 55 -30.89 -7.61 -2.37
C GLY A 55 -30.57 -8.88 -3.19
N GLY A 56 -29.33 -9.36 -3.19
CA GLY A 56 -28.91 -10.54 -3.96
C GLY A 56 -29.12 -11.86 -3.21
N ALA A 57 -29.33 -12.97 -3.95
CA ALA A 57 -29.48 -14.33 -3.39
C ALA A 57 -28.20 -14.88 -2.74
N THR A 58 -27.05 -14.24 -2.99
CA THR A 58 -25.73 -14.58 -2.43
C THR A 58 -25.26 -13.45 -1.53
N GLU A 59 -24.74 -13.80 -0.35
CA GLU A 59 -24.31 -12.81 0.64
C GLU A 59 -23.22 -11.88 0.08
N ALA A 60 -23.36 -10.58 0.33
CA ALA A 60 -22.53 -9.53 -0.26
C ALA A 60 -21.02 -9.76 -0.06
N TYR A 61 -20.61 -10.31 1.08
CA TYR A 61 -19.21 -10.56 1.40
C TYR A 61 -18.59 -11.67 0.53
N HIS A 62 -19.38 -12.69 0.13
CA HIS A 62 -18.90 -13.75 -0.75
C HIS A 62 -18.61 -13.22 -2.15
N VAL A 63 -19.47 -12.34 -2.67
CA VAL A 63 -19.26 -11.69 -3.97
C VAL A 63 -18.03 -10.79 -3.93
N MET A 64 -17.89 -9.97 -2.87
CA MET A 64 -16.71 -9.11 -2.71
C MET A 64 -15.41 -9.93 -2.59
N ASN A 65 -15.43 -11.04 -1.85
CA ASN A 65 -14.27 -11.90 -1.70
C ASN A 65 -13.88 -12.60 -3.01
N SER A 66 -14.84 -12.97 -3.87
CA SER A 66 -14.55 -13.47 -5.21
C SER A 66 -13.87 -12.43 -6.10
N GLY A 67 -14.21 -11.16 -5.92
CA GLY A 67 -13.58 -10.02 -6.58
C GLY A 67 -12.19 -9.65 -6.04
N LEU A 68 -11.80 -10.18 -4.88
CA LEU A 68 -10.57 -9.79 -4.18
C LEU A 68 -9.32 -10.12 -5.01
N ILE A 69 -9.34 -11.20 -5.79
CA ILE A 69 -8.24 -11.56 -6.71
C ILE A 69 -8.02 -10.47 -7.76
N PHE A 70 -9.09 -9.93 -8.34
CA PHE A 70 -8.99 -8.84 -9.31
C PHE A 70 -8.41 -7.58 -8.69
N VAL A 71 -8.81 -7.27 -7.45
CA VAL A 71 -8.26 -6.14 -6.69
C VAL A 71 -6.76 -6.35 -6.44
N LEU A 72 -6.31 -7.54 -6.05
CA LEU A 72 -4.89 -7.84 -5.84
C LEU A 72 -4.06 -7.72 -7.13
N VAL A 73 -4.60 -8.18 -8.26
CA VAL A 73 -3.93 -8.05 -9.57
C VAL A 73 -3.85 -6.58 -10.00
N LEU A 74 -4.93 -5.83 -9.86
CA LEU A 74 -4.93 -4.39 -10.14
C LEU A 74 -3.94 -3.63 -9.24
N ASP A 75 -3.92 -3.94 -7.95
CA ASP A 75 -2.95 -3.38 -7.00
C ASP A 75 -1.51 -3.66 -7.44
N PHE A 76 -1.22 -4.90 -7.89
CA PHE A 76 0.09 -5.27 -8.41
C PHE A 76 0.45 -4.45 -9.66
N LEU A 77 -0.49 -4.29 -10.61
CA LEU A 77 -0.26 -3.55 -11.85
C LEU A 77 -0.03 -2.05 -11.60
N ILE A 78 -0.82 -1.44 -10.71
CA ILE A 78 -0.68 -0.02 -10.36
C ILE A 78 0.66 0.21 -9.63
N ARG A 79 1.17 -0.74 -8.85
CA ARG A 79 2.48 -0.59 -8.17
C ARG A 79 3.67 -0.53 -9.13
N LEU A 80 3.57 -1.12 -10.33
CA LEU A 80 4.66 -1.15 -11.30
C LEU A 80 5.19 0.26 -11.66
N PRO A 81 4.36 1.22 -12.11
CA PRO A 81 4.83 2.57 -12.42
C PRO A 81 5.05 3.46 -11.18
N PHE A 82 4.24 3.31 -10.12
CA PHE A 82 4.21 4.30 -9.04
C PHE A 82 5.26 4.07 -7.94
N GLN A 83 5.70 2.83 -7.71
CA GLN A 83 6.62 2.53 -6.62
C GLN A 83 8.08 2.72 -7.08
N LYS A 84 8.88 3.50 -6.34
CA LYS A 84 10.32 3.64 -6.63
C LYS A 84 11.05 2.34 -6.33
N THR A 85 12.01 1.95 -7.19
CA THR A 85 12.76 0.70 -7.00
C THR A 85 13.55 0.73 -5.69
N PRO A 86 13.43 -0.32 -4.84
CA PRO A 86 14.20 -0.43 -3.60
C PRO A 86 15.72 -0.46 -3.85
N THR A 87 16.15 -1.00 -4.99
CA THR A 87 17.56 -1.06 -5.39
C THR A 87 18.17 0.33 -5.61
N GLN A 88 17.40 1.32 -6.08
CA GLN A 88 17.90 2.70 -6.22
C GLN A 88 18.11 3.40 -4.87
N GLU A 89 17.25 3.11 -3.89
CA GLU A 89 17.36 3.67 -2.54
C GLU A 89 18.47 2.98 -1.71
N VAL A 90 18.75 1.70 -1.97
CA VAL A 90 19.73 0.88 -1.24
C VAL A 90 21.16 1.05 -1.76
N LYS A 91 21.36 1.23 -3.07
CA LYS A 91 22.68 1.36 -3.73
C LYS A 91 23.64 2.34 -3.02
N PRO A 92 23.22 3.54 -2.59
CA PRO A 92 24.11 4.48 -1.90
C PRO A 92 24.57 4.00 -0.52
N TYR A 93 23.77 3.19 0.18
CA TYR A 93 24.06 2.72 1.54
C TYR A 93 24.90 1.45 1.58
N LEU A 94 25.07 0.76 0.45
CA LEU A 94 25.96 -0.41 0.32
C LEU A 94 27.44 -0.06 0.51
N LEU A 95 27.82 1.20 0.28
CA LEU A 95 29.18 1.70 0.50
C LEU A 95 29.50 1.98 1.97
N LEU A 96 28.48 2.07 2.82
CA LEU A 96 28.65 2.26 4.26
C LEU A 96 28.91 0.92 4.93
N PRO A 97 29.63 0.89 6.07
CA PRO A 97 29.91 -0.34 6.83
C PRO A 97 28.67 -0.83 7.60
N ILE A 98 27.56 -1.05 6.89
CA ILE A 98 26.28 -1.53 7.42
C ILE A 98 26.04 -2.94 6.86
N LYS A 99 25.65 -3.88 7.73
CA LYS A 99 25.33 -5.25 7.32
C LYS A 99 24.14 -5.25 6.34
N ARG A 100 24.27 -5.95 5.20
CA ARG A 100 23.22 -6.05 4.16
C ARG A 100 21.86 -6.46 4.72
N ASN A 101 21.81 -7.46 5.60
CA ASN A 101 20.55 -7.96 6.20
C ASN A 101 19.78 -6.83 6.91
N ARG A 102 20.48 -5.96 7.64
CA ARG A 102 19.85 -4.83 8.35
C ARG A 102 19.24 -3.80 7.41
N LEU A 103 19.83 -3.66 6.21
CA LEU A 103 19.34 -2.75 5.19
C LEU A 103 18.09 -3.32 4.49
N ILE A 104 18.06 -4.63 4.27
CA ILE A 104 16.90 -5.35 3.74
C ILE A 104 15.75 -5.28 4.74
N ASP A 105 16.00 -5.54 6.02
CA ASP A 105 14.99 -5.42 7.09
C ASP A 105 14.40 -4.01 7.15
N PHE A 106 15.25 -2.99 7.08
CA PHE A 106 14.82 -1.59 7.02
C PHE A 106 13.88 -1.33 5.84
N LEU A 107 14.23 -1.87 4.67
CA LEU A 107 13.45 -1.67 3.46
C LEU A 107 12.09 -2.38 3.53
N LEU A 108 12.07 -3.62 4.03
CA LEU A 108 10.85 -4.41 4.21
C LEU A 108 9.89 -3.75 5.21
N ILE A 109 10.41 -3.23 6.32
CA ILE A 109 9.61 -2.49 7.31
C ILE A 109 9.07 -1.19 6.70
N ARG A 110 9.91 -0.43 5.99
CA ARG A 110 9.49 0.82 5.33
C ARG A 110 8.40 0.56 4.29
N SER A 111 8.51 -0.51 3.53
CA SER A 111 7.53 -0.86 2.49
C SER A 111 6.25 -1.47 3.06
N GLY A 112 6.34 -2.27 4.12
CA GLY A 112 5.16 -2.82 4.80
C GLY A 112 4.30 -1.74 5.45
N LEU A 113 4.94 -0.71 6.02
CA LEU A 113 4.27 0.46 6.62
C LEU A 113 3.96 1.58 5.62
N ASP A 114 4.05 1.30 4.32
CA ASP A 114 3.77 2.30 3.30
C ASP A 114 2.28 2.58 3.18
N GLY A 115 1.93 3.85 2.99
CA GLY A 115 0.53 4.30 2.94
C GLY A 115 -0.27 3.67 1.79
N PHE A 116 0.41 3.23 0.73
CA PHE A 116 -0.20 2.50 -0.39
C PHE A 116 -0.84 1.18 0.04
N ASN A 117 -0.34 0.50 1.08
CA ASN A 117 -0.96 -0.74 1.57
C ASN A 117 -2.29 -0.48 2.28
N LEU A 118 -2.50 0.73 2.79
CA LEU A 118 -3.75 1.16 3.43
C LEU A 118 -4.77 1.71 2.41
N PHE A 119 -4.36 1.94 1.16
CA PHE A 119 -5.20 2.55 0.13
C PHE A 119 -6.50 1.76 -0.10
N TRP A 120 -6.40 0.44 -0.22
CA TRP A 120 -7.56 -0.42 -0.45
C TRP A 120 -8.45 -0.58 0.79
N LEU A 121 -7.93 -0.33 2.00
CA LEU A 121 -8.77 -0.36 3.21
C LEU A 121 -9.87 0.70 3.15
N PHE A 122 -9.67 1.83 2.45
CA PHE A 122 -10.72 2.83 2.26
C PHE A 122 -11.95 2.31 1.50
N LEU A 123 -11.79 1.28 0.66
CA LEU A 123 -12.92 0.61 -0.01
C LEU A 123 -13.55 -0.45 0.89
N PHE A 124 -12.72 -1.29 1.52
CA PHE A 124 -13.22 -2.44 2.28
C PHE A 124 -13.74 -2.11 3.66
N VAL A 125 -13.24 -1.07 4.33
CA VAL A 125 -13.72 -0.62 5.65
C VAL A 125 -15.20 -0.22 5.60
N PRO A 126 -15.66 0.73 4.76
CA PRO A 126 -17.07 1.09 4.70
C PRO A 126 -17.95 -0.07 4.24
N PHE A 127 -17.46 -0.89 3.31
CA PHE A 127 -18.17 -2.09 2.86
C PHE A 127 -18.40 -3.09 4.01
N SER A 128 -17.36 -3.37 4.78
CA SER A 128 -17.42 -4.30 5.92
C SER A 128 -18.31 -3.79 7.05
N ILE A 129 -18.29 -2.48 7.32
CA ILE A 129 -19.16 -1.88 8.34
C ILE A 129 -20.64 -2.07 7.99
N ILE A 130 -21.03 -2.00 6.72
CA ILE A 130 -22.45 -2.11 6.33
C ILE A 130 -22.89 -3.58 6.20
N THR A 131 -22.03 -4.43 5.63
CA THR A 131 -22.39 -5.82 5.31
C THR A 131 -22.07 -6.80 6.42
N VAL A 132 -20.88 -6.71 7.03
CA VAL A 132 -20.39 -7.71 8.00
C VAL A 132 -20.94 -7.46 9.40
N THR A 133 -21.23 -6.22 9.78
CA THR A 133 -21.82 -5.92 11.10
C THR A 133 -23.19 -6.59 11.30
N LYS A 134 -23.98 -6.74 10.23
CA LYS A 134 -25.29 -7.40 10.27
C LYS A 134 -25.19 -8.89 10.66
N PHE A 135 -24.09 -9.58 10.32
CA PHE A 135 -23.94 -11.04 10.50
C PHE A 135 -22.97 -11.42 11.62
N TYR A 136 -21.80 -10.76 11.68
CA TYR A 136 -20.69 -11.13 12.56
C TYR A 136 -20.32 -10.04 13.58
N GLY A 137 -21.07 -8.94 13.63
CA GLY A 137 -20.85 -7.83 14.55
C GLY A 137 -19.51 -7.11 14.36
N ILE A 138 -19.06 -6.41 15.40
CA ILE A 138 -17.85 -5.56 15.35
C ILE A 138 -16.56 -6.40 15.26
N SER A 139 -16.54 -7.58 15.90
CA SER A 139 -15.38 -8.48 15.85
C SER A 139 -15.14 -9.00 14.44
N GLY A 140 -16.20 -9.36 13.69
CA GLY A 140 -16.10 -9.78 12.30
C GLY A 140 -15.57 -8.70 11.35
N VAL A 141 -15.94 -7.44 11.59
CA VAL A 141 -15.41 -6.30 10.81
C VAL A 141 -13.91 -6.14 11.02
N LEU A 142 -13.45 -6.24 12.27
CA LEU A 142 -12.03 -6.08 12.60
C LEU A 142 -11.20 -7.21 12.00
N THR A 143 -11.63 -8.46 12.13
CA THR A 143 -10.91 -9.61 11.55
C THR A 143 -10.88 -9.55 10.03
N TYR A 144 -11.96 -9.11 9.38
CA TYR A 144 -12.00 -8.91 7.94
C TYR A 144 -11.05 -7.80 7.47
N CYS A 145 -11.04 -6.64 8.15
CA CYS A 145 -10.12 -5.54 7.85
C CYS A 145 -8.65 -5.97 8.02
N ILE A 146 -8.34 -6.70 9.09
CA ILE A 146 -6.99 -7.23 9.34
C ILE A 146 -6.60 -8.24 8.25
N GLY A 147 -7.51 -9.13 7.86
CA GLY A 147 -7.26 -10.12 6.80
C GLY A 147 -6.92 -9.45 5.46
N ILE A 148 -7.69 -8.45 5.06
CA ILE A 148 -7.41 -7.68 3.84
C ILE A 148 -6.07 -6.95 3.96
N TRP A 149 -5.81 -6.31 5.10
CA TRP A 149 -4.54 -5.61 5.30
C TRP A 149 -3.33 -6.55 5.16
N LEU A 150 -3.40 -7.75 5.74
CA LEU A 150 -2.36 -8.78 5.60
C LEU A 150 -2.21 -9.24 4.14
N LEU A 151 -3.31 -9.43 3.41
CA LEU A 151 -3.27 -9.77 1.98
C LEU A 151 -2.61 -8.66 1.14
N MET A 152 -2.89 -7.40 1.44
CA MET A 152 -2.26 -6.26 0.76
C MET A 152 -0.76 -6.17 1.06
N VAL A 153 -0.35 -6.40 2.31
CA VAL A 153 1.06 -6.46 2.68
C VAL A 153 1.76 -7.63 1.99
N PHE A 154 1.12 -8.80 1.92
CA PHE A 154 1.63 -9.96 1.18
C PHE A 154 1.82 -9.64 -0.31
N ASN A 155 0.83 -9.01 -0.95
CA ASN A 155 0.93 -8.59 -2.36
C ASN A 155 2.07 -7.61 -2.60
N ASN A 156 2.30 -6.68 -1.67
CA ASN A 156 3.42 -5.74 -1.74
C ASN A 156 4.79 -6.44 -1.61
N TYR A 157 4.91 -7.44 -0.73
CA TYR A 157 6.15 -8.24 -0.66
C TYR A 157 6.36 -9.12 -1.90
N TRP A 158 5.28 -9.68 -2.45
CA TRP A 158 5.32 -10.41 -3.72
C TRP A 158 5.80 -9.50 -4.86
N PHE A 159 5.26 -8.28 -4.94
CA PHE A 159 5.69 -7.27 -5.89
C PHE A 159 7.19 -6.93 -5.77
N LEU A 160 7.69 -6.74 -4.54
CA LEU A 160 9.11 -6.50 -4.29
C LEU A 160 9.98 -7.64 -4.82
N LEU A 161 9.58 -8.89 -4.57
CA LEU A 161 10.30 -10.09 -5.00
C LEU A 161 10.31 -10.24 -6.53
N CYS A 162 9.16 -10.08 -7.20
CA CYS A 162 9.10 -10.11 -8.66
C CYS A 162 10.02 -9.04 -9.27
N ARG A 163 10.02 -7.84 -8.68
CA ARG A 163 10.83 -6.73 -9.18
C ARG A 163 12.33 -6.95 -8.98
N THR A 164 12.75 -7.56 -7.87
CA THR A 164 14.17 -7.92 -7.68
C THR A 164 14.64 -8.94 -8.71
N LEU A 165 13.82 -9.96 -9.00
CA LEU A 165 14.13 -10.99 -9.99
C LEU A 165 14.19 -10.42 -11.42
N MET A 166 13.25 -9.54 -11.78
CA MET A 166 13.30 -8.84 -13.07
C MET A 166 14.54 -7.96 -13.20
N GLY A 167 14.96 -7.30 -12.12
CA GLY A 167 16.16 -6.46 -12.11
C GLY A 167 17.46 -7.24 -12.31
N GLU A 168 17.53 -8.48 -11.82
CA GLU A 168 18.68 -9.37 -12.02
C GLU A 168 18.74 -9.98 -13.43
N ARG A 169 17.59 -10.18 -14.08
CA ARG A 169 17.52 -10.82 -15.42
C ARG A 169 17.76 -9.86 -16.59
N ILE A 170 17.66 -8.55 -16.35
CA ILE A 170 17.81 -7.49 -17.36
C ILE A 170 19.28 -6.97 -17.41
N TRP A 171 20.18 -7.58 -16.65
CA TRP A 171 21.64 -7.39 -16.71
C TRP A 171 22.34 -8.70 -17.04
#